data_AF-A0A2R6JYA8-F1
#
_entry.id   AF-A0A2R6JYA8-F1
#
_cell.length_a   1.000
_cell.length_b   1.000
_cell.length_c   1.000
_cell.angle_alpha   90.00
_cell.angle_beta   90.00
_cell.angle_gamma   90.00
#
_symmetry.space_group_name_H-M   'P 1'
#
loop_
_entity.id
_entity.type
_entity.pdbx_description
1 polymer ?
#
loop_
_entity_poly.entity_id
_entity_poly.type
_entity_poly.pdbx_seq_one_letter_code
_entity_poly.pdbx_strand_id
1 'polypeptide(L)' 'MRLRRSEFKRIRSVLEDADTDGPLTAREILDVLEAHGEEFESAHRVATVLGRHAQAGDVEVIRDQPYRYRFPDATN' A
#
# COMPACT_ATOMS: atom_id res chain seq x y z
N MET A 1 -7.07 -8.98 16.46
CA MET A 1 -6.81 -8.20 15.21
C MET A 1 -5.32 -7.92 15.03
N ARG A 2 -4.48 -8.93 14.78
CA ARG A 2 -3.02 -8.76 14.55
C ARG A 2 -2.61 -8.87 13.08
N LEU A 3 -3.43 -9.54 12.26
CA LEU A 3 -3.17 -9.79 10.83
C LEU A 3 -3.00 -8.49 10.01
N ARG A 4 -3.84 -7.48 10.25
CA ARG A 4 -3.88 -6.25 9.44
C ARG A 4 -2.65 -5.36 9.56
N ARG A 5 -2.01 -5.32 10.74
CA ARG A 5 -0.73 -4.58 10.90
C ARG A 5 0.41 -5.31 10.18
N SER A 6 0.33 -6.64 10.10
CA SER A 6 1.30 -7.45 9.33
C SER A 6 1.10 -7.30 7.82
N GLU A 7 -0.16 -7.22 7.35
CA GLU A 7 -0.49 -6.96 5.95
C GLU A 7 0.11 -5.64 5.47
N PHE A 8 -0.04 -4.55 6.25
CA PHE A 8 0.55 -3.26 5.90
C PHE A 8 2.08 -3.31 5.76
N LYS A 9 2.76 -3.98 6.70
CA LYS A 9 4.22 -4.12 6.64
C LYS A 9 4.68 -4.89 5.41
N ARG A 10 3.94 -5.93 5.00
CA ARG A 10 4.22 -6.66 3.76
C ARG A 10 4.04 -5.78 2.54
N ILE A 11 2.91 -5.07 2.47
CA ILE A 11 2.65 -4.13 1.36
C ILE A 11 3.80 -3.13 1.24
N ARG A 12 4.16 -2.50 2.35
CA ARG A 12 5.25 -1.52 2.39
C ARG A 12 6.59 -2.12 1.95
N SER A 13 6.98 -3.27 2.52
CA SER A 13 8.24 -3.93 2.17
C SER A 13 8.33 -4.23 0.67
N VAL A 14 7.27 -4.77 0.09
CA VAL A 14 7.23 -5.10 -1.34
C VAL A 14 7.31 -3.85 -2.21
N LEU A 15 6.64 -2.77 -1.85
CA LEU A 15 6.72 -1.52 -2.59
C LEU A 15 8.08 -0.84 -2.47
N GLU A 16 8.77 -1.01 -1.33
CA GLU A 16 10.16 -0.61 -1.12
C GLU A 16 11.11 -1.47 -1.98
N ASP A 17 10.92 -2.80 -2.05
CA ASP A 17 11.68 -3.71 -2.91
C ASP A 17 11.43 -3.49 -4.41
N ALA A 18 10.24 -3.04 -4.79
CA ALA A 18 9.85 -2.79 -6.17
C ALA A 18 10.35 -1.44 -6.71
N ASP A 19 11.03 -0.63 -5.89
CA ASP A 19 11.50 0.73 -6.23
C ASP A 19 10.38 1.56 -6.90
N THR A 20 9.16 1.48 -6.36
CA THR A 20 8.03 2.21 -6.95
C THR A 20 8.10 3.71 -6.67
N ASP A 21 8.48 4.48 -7.68
CA ASP A 21 8.48 5.94 -7.62
C ASP A 21 7.07 6.52 -7.64
N GLY A 22 6.66 7.13 -6.53
CA GLY A 22 5.50 8.01 -6.47
C GLY A 22 4.19 7.37 -6.04
N PRO A 23 3.07 8.11 -6.15
CA PRO A 23 1.78 7.67 -5.63
C PRO A 23 1.13 6.62 -6.54
N LEU A 24 0.85 5.44 -5.99
CA LEU A 24 0.25 4.32 -6.72
C LEU A 24 -1.23 4.16 -6.39
N THR A 25 -2.01 3.67 -7.34
CA THR A 25 -3.37 3.23 -7.09
C THR A 25 -3.40 1.90 -6.35
N ALA A 26 -4.51 1.60 -5.67
CA ALA A 26 -4.68 0.30 -5.01
C ALA A 26 -4.57 -0.91 -5.96
N ARG A 27 -4.84 -0.70 -7.25
CA ARG A 27 -4.71 -1.74 -8.27
C ARG A 27 -3.26 -1.95 -8.67
N GLU A 28 -2.52 -0.88 -8.94
CA GLU A 28 -1.08 -0.97 -9.23
C GLU A 28 -0.33 -1.61 -8.05
N ILE A 29 -0.69 -1.24 -6.81
CA ILE A 29 -0.12 -1.89 -5.62
C ILE A 29 -0.43 -3.39 -5.60
N LEU A 30 -1.66 -3.79 -5.93
CA LEU A 30 -2.00 -5.21 -6.02
C LEU A 30 -1.15 -5.93 -7.07
N ASP A 31 -1.03 -5.35 -8.26
CA ASP A 31 -0.27 -5.96 -9.37
C ASP A 31 1.21 -6.16 -8.96
N VAL A 32 1.81 -5.19 -8.25
CA VAL A 32 3.17 -5.32 -7.70
C VAL A 32 3.24 -6.41 -6.63
N LEU A 33 2.27 -6.48 -5.71
CA LEU A 33 2.21 -7.52 -4.68
C LEU A 33 2.12 -8.92 -5.30
N GLU A 34 1.25 -9.10 -6.28
CA GLU A 34 1.11 -10.37 -7.01
C GLU A 34 2.40 -10.75 -7.74
N ALA A 35 3.09 -9.77 -8.34
CA ALA A 35 4.39 -9.99 -9.01
C ALA A 35 5.49 -10.44 -8.03
N HIS A 36 5.42 -10.03 -6.76
CA HIS A 36 6.34 -10.45 -5.70
C HIS A 36 5.87 -11.70 -4.92
N GLY A 37 4.75 -12.31 -5.32
CA GLY A 37 4.22 -13.54 -4.72
C GLY A 37 3.40 -13.34 -3.44
N GLU A 38 2.95 -12.12 -3.17
CA GLU A 38 2.04 -11.83 -2.07
C GLU A 38 0.58 -12.09 -2.45
N GLU A 39 -0.10 -12.94 -1.70
CA GLU A 39 -1.50 -13.31 -1.94
C GLU A 39 -2.46 -12.30 -1.30
N PHE A 40 -2.89 -11.30 -2.07
CA PHE A 40 -3.94 -10.37 -1.69
C PHE A 40 -5.22 -10.60 -2.51
N GLU A 41 -6.35 -10.73 -1.83
CA GLU A 41 -7.64 -11.07 -2.46
C GLU A 41 -8.15 -10.03 -3.46
N SER A 42 -7.82 -8.74 -3.27
CA SER A 42 -8.26 -7.66 -4.16
C SER A 42 -7.61 -6.31 -3.84
N ALA A 43 -7.64 -5.42 -4.84
CA ALA A 43 -7.25 -4.01 -4.69
C ALA A 43 -8.11 -3.29 -3.62
N HIS A 44 -9.37 -3.70 -3.44
CA HIS A 44 -10.22 -3.13 -2.40
C HIS A 44 -9.73 -3.49 -0.98
N ARG A 45 -9.19 -4.70 -0.79
CA ARG A 45 -8.57 -5.10 0.47
C ARG A 45 -7.31 -4.28 0.75
N VAL A 46 -6.47 -4.07 -0.27
CA VAL A 46 -5.31 -3.16 -0.19
C VAL A 46 -5.76 -1.76 0.22
N ALA A 47 -6.74 -1.17 -0.48
CA ALA A 47 -7.29 0.15 -0.18
C ALA A 47 -7.82 0.27 1.25
N THR A 48 -8.43 -0.78 1.79
CA THR A 48 -8.93 -0.83 3.17
C THR A 48 -7.79 -0.82 4.20
N VAL A 49 -6.72 -1.57 3.94
CA VAL A 49 -5.52 -1.58 4.82
C VAL A 49 -4.86 -0.20 4.79
N LEU A 50 -4.64 0.35 3.60
CA LEU A 50 -3.99 1.65 3.42
C LEU A 50 -4.82 2.81 3.98
N GLY A 51 -6.14 2.82 3.75
CA GLY A 51 -7.03 3.86 4.28
C GLY A 51 -7.10 3.89 5.81
N ARG A 52 -6.83 2.76 6.48
CA ARG A 52 -6.70 2.72 7.94
C ARG A 52 -5.37 3.27 8.42
N HIS A 53 -4.28 2.91 7.73
CA HIS A 53 -2.94 3.40 8.05
C HIS A 53 -2.75 4.88 7.70
N ALA A 54 -3.52 5.39 6.75
CA ALA A 54 -3.58 6.81 6.47
C ALA A 54 -4.13 7.65 7.63
N GLN A 55 -5.07 7.11 8.41
CA GLN A 55 -5.54 7.78 9.63
C GLN A 55 -4.46 7.84 10.72
N ALA A 56 -3.49 6.93 10.68
CA ALA A 56 -2.34 6.91 11.59
C ALA A 56 -1.16 7.78 11.08
N GLY A 57 -1.24 8.29 9.85
CA GLY A 57 -0.16 9.05 9.21
C GLY A 57 0.94 8.18 8.57
N ASP A 58 0.76 6.86 8.52
CA ASP A 58 1.73 5.95 7.89
C ASP A 58 1.65 5.98 6.35
N VAL A 59 0.56 6.49 5.79
CA VAL A 59 0.27 6.55 4.34
C VAL A 59 -0.43 7.86 4.02
N GLU A 60 -0.04 8.52 2.94
CA GLU A 60 -0.75 9.67 2.40
C GLU A 60 -1.77 9.19 1.34
N VAL A 61 -3.04 9.58 1.50
CA VAL A 61 -4.11 9.30 0.52
C VAL A 61 -4.34 10.54 -0.32
N ILE A 62 -3.97 10.44 -1.59
CA ILE A 62 -4.21 11.46 -2.60
C ILE A 62 -5.57 11.18 -3.22
N ARG A 63 -6.53 12.07 -2.96
CA ARG A 63 -7.92 11.96 -3.42
C ARG A 63 -8.08 12.40 -4.88
N ASP A 64 -7.23 11.87 -5.76
CA ASP A 64 -7.41 11.98 -7.21
C ASP A 64 -8.40 10.92 -7.73
N GLN A 65 -8.77 11.02 -9.00
CA GLN A 65 -9.53 9.98 -9.70
C GLN A 65 -8.61 9.29 -10.71
N PRO A 66 -8.19 8.03 -10.46
CA PRO A 66 -8.47 7.17 -9.28
C PRO A 66 -7.68 7.54 -8.01
N TYR A 67 -8.15 7.07 -6.83
CA TYR A 67 -7.46 7.28 -5.55
C TYR A 67 -6.04 6.71 -5.59
N ARG A 68 -5.08 7.50 -5.10
CA ARG A 68 -3.67 7.10 -5.02
C ARG A 68 -3.15 7.13 -3.59
N TYR A 69 -2.14 6.32 -3.34
CA TYR A 69 -1.51 6.11 -2.06
C TYR A 69 -0.02 6.36 -2.21
N ARG A 70 0.50 7.27 -1.39
CA ARG A 70 1.93 7.51 -1.26
C ARG A 70 2.37 7.04 0.10
N PHE A 71 3.46 6.30 0.13
CA PHE A 71 4.17 6.00 1.36
C PHE A 71 5.19 7.12 1.53
N PRO A 72 5.16 7.86 2.65
CA PRO A 72 6.26 8.75 2.94
C PRO A 72 7.51 7.86 3.05
N ASP A 73 8.49 8.08 2.17
CA ASP A 73 9.82 7.54 2.36
C ASP A 73 10.20 7.81 3.80
N ALA A 74 10.51 6.77 4.56
CA ALA A 74 11.11 6.95 5.86
C ALA A 74 12.53 7.46 5.62
N THR A 75 12.66 8.71 5.20
CA THR A 75 13.90 9.44 5.32
C THR A 75 14.10 9.64 6.81
N ASN A 76 14.99 8.79 7.33
CA ASN A 76 15.77 8.90 8.57
C ASN A 76 15.28 8.12 9.79
#